data_AF-A0ABD5VJ47-F1
#
_entry.id   AF-A0ABD5VJ47-F1
#
_cell.length_a   1.000
_cell.length_b   1.000
_cell.length_c   1.000
_cell.angle_alpha   90.00
_cell.angle_beta   90.00
_cell.angle_gamma   90.00
#
_symmetry.space_group_name_H-M   'P 1'
#
loop_
_entity.id
_entity.type
_entity.pdbx_description
1 polymer ?
#
loop_
_entity_poly.entity_id
_entity_poly.type
_entity_poly.pdbx_seq_one_letter_code
_entity_poly.pdbx_strand_id
1 'polypeptide(L)'
;MVEYPPGEPQEVCAICGEPFEGYDPDFASNYANLVCDACDERAVTEEAARPKHGNEYLDRDSIVEKEDGTNAIRLDPDVGDNPVFIDGEKCWRRYRFGGWITRRDDHDCSSIEEFHEKHRDDF
;
A
#
# COMPACT_ATOMS: atom_id res chain seq x y z
N MET A 1 19.86 -1.37 0.19
CA MET A 1 19.70 -2.64 0.91
C MET A 1 18.40 -2.50 1.65
N VAL A 2 17.53 -3.50 1.60
CA VAL A 2 16.26 -3.49 2.32
C VAL A 2 16.56 -3.44 3.83
N GLU A 3 16.03 -2.44 4.53
CA GLU A 3 16.26 -2.28 5.97
C GLU A 3 15.57 -3.37 6.80
N TYR A 4 14.35 -3.72 6.44
CA TYR A 4 13.56 -4.78 7.06
C TYR A 4 13.21 -5.84 6.01
N PRO A 5 14.00 -6.93 5.88
CA PRO A 5 13.77 -7.95 4.87
C PRO A 5 12.53 -8.82 5.19
N PRO A 6 11.85 -9.39 4.18
CA PRO A 6 10.75 -10.31 4.42
C PRO A 6 11.27 -11.61 5.05
N GLY A 7 10.45 -12.26 5.87
CA GLY A 7 10.80 -13.44 6.66
C GLY A 7 11.47 -13.14 8.00
N GLU A 8 11.89 -11.90 8.23
CA GLU A 8 12.36 -11.41 9.53
C GLU A 8 11.29 -10.51 10.18
N PRO A 9 11.13 -10.56 11.51
CA PRO A 9 10.16 -9.72 12.19
C PRO A 9 10.54 -8.24 12.07
N GLN A 10 9.56 -7.42 11.72
CA GLN A 10 9.65 -5.97 11.78
C GLN A 10 8.70 -5.47 12.86
N GLU A 11 9.23 -4.85 13.92
CA GLU A 11 8.43 -4.37 15.07
C GLU A 11 8.18 -2.85 15.04
N VAL A 12 8.83 -2.13 14.12
CA VAL A 12 8.76 -0.67 14.00
C VAL A 12 8.45 -0.25 12.57
N CYS A 13 7.84 0.92 12.38
CA CYS A 13 7.53 1.45 11.06
C CYS A 13 8.78 1.86 10.28
N ALA A 14 8.84 1.49 8.99
CA ALA A 14 9.94 1.89 8.10
C ALA A 14 9.98 3.40 7.78
N ILE A 15 8.96 4.19 8.11
CA ILE A 15 8.98 5.65 7.94
C ILE A 15 9.33 6.36 9.24
N CYS A 16 8.52 6.20 10.29
CA CYS A 16 8.69 6.96 11.52
C CYS A 16 9.55 6.28 12.59
N GLY A 17 9.86 4.98 12.45
CA GLY A 17 10.60 4.22 13.47
C GLY A 17 9.80 3.91 14.75
N GLU A 18 8.53 4.31 14.82
CA GLU A 18 7.67 4.01 15.97
C GLU A 18 7.24 2.54 15.97
N PRO A 19 7.07 1.90 17.14
CA PRO A 19 6.57 0.53 17.24
C PRO A 19 5.20 0.35 16.59
N PHE A 20 4.96 -0.81 16.01
CA PHE A 20 3.63 -1.15 15.49
C PHE A 20 2.64 -1.39 16.63
N GLU A 21 1.57 -0.59 16.67
CA GLU A 21 0.43 -0.84 17.57
C GLU A 21 -0.63 -1.75 16.94
N GLY A 22 -0.74 -1.76 15.61
CA GLY A 22 -1.80 -2.45 14.86
C GLY A 22 -1.35 -3.67 14.04
N TYR A 23 -0.04 -3.91 13.91
CA TYR A 23 0.50 -5.05 13.19
C TYR A 23 1.17 -6.03 14.14
N ASP A 24 0.74 -7.27 14.08
CA ASP A 24 1.44 -8.37 14.74
C ASP A 24 2.77 -8.68 14.01
N PRO A 25 3.86 -9.03 14.72
CA PRO A 25 5.15 -9.31 14.09
C PRO A 25 5.14 -10.41 13.01
N ASP A 26 4.31 -11.45 13.16
CA ASP A 26 4.20 -12.50 12.15
C ASP A 26 3.58 -11.93 10.87
N PHE A 27 2.57 -11.07 11.01
CA PHE A 27 2.01 -10.34 9.87
C PHE A 27 3.07 -9.45 9.21
N ALA A 28 3.79 -8.65 10.01
CA ALA A 28 4.78 -7.70 9.52
C ALA A 28 5.92 -8.38 8.75
N SER A 29 6.37 -9.54 9.22
CA SER A 29 7.42 -10.33 8.55
C SER A 29 7.10 -10.73 7.11
N ASN A 30 5.83 -10.71 6.69
CA ASN A 30 5.46 -11.02 5.30
C ASN A 30 5.82 -9.91 4.31
N TYR A 31 6.18 -8.72 4.80
CA TYR A 31 6.37 -7.53 3.97
C TYR A 31 7.69 -6.86 4.31
N ALA A 32 8.53 -6.68 3.30
CA ALA A 32 9.73 -5.87 3.49
C ALA A 32 9.37 -4.39 3.66
N ASN A 33 10.02 -3.72 4.61
CA ASN A 33 9.87 -2.29 4.93
C ASN A 33 8.42 -1.83 5.13
N LEU A 34 7.66 -2.53 5.96
CA LEU A 34 6.26 -2.21 6.25
C LEU A 34 6.10 -0.79 6.84
N VAL A 35 5.05 -0.09 6.41
CA VAL A 35 4.71 1.26 6.86
C VAL A 35 3.45 1.22 7.73
N CYS A 36 3.41 1.97 8.84
CA CYS A 36 2.25 2.04 9.72
C CYS A 36 1.13 2.89 9.13
N ASP A 37 -0.10 2.65 9.57
CA ASP A 37 -1.29 3.37 9.08
C ASP A 37 -1.19 4.89 9.30
N ALA A 38 -0.60 5.32 10.42
CA ALA A 38 -0.40 6.74 10.74
C ALA A 38 0.62 7.44 9.82
N CYS A 39 1.53 6.69 9.20
CA CYS A 39 2.38 7.22 8.14
C CYS A 39 1.65 7.15 6.79
N ASP A 40 0.95 6.06 6.52
CA ASP A 40 0.25 5.85 5.26
C ASP A 40 -0.90 6.84 5.01
N GLU A 41 -1.57 7.33 6.06
CA GLU A 41 -2.63 8.35 5.94
C GLU A 41 -2.13 9.67 5.32
N ARG A 42 -0.81 9.90 5.38
CA ARG A 42 -0.15 11.11 4.88
C ARG A 42 0.39 10.94 3.45
N ALA A 43 0.16 9.76 2.85
CA ALA A 43 0.64 9.46 1.51
C ALA A 43 0.02 10.37 0.44
N VAL A 44 0.83 10.76 -0.53
CA VAL A 44 0.44 11.54 -1.70
C VAL A 44 0.94 10.91 -3.00
N THR A 45 0.33 11.24 -4.13
CA THR A 45 0.86 10.89 -5.47
C THR A 45 2.06 11.79 -5.82
N GLU A 46 2.73 11.52 -6.95
CA GLU A 46 3.79 12.38 -7.47
C GLU A 46 3.33 13.84 -7.68
N GLU A 47 2.04 14.03 -7.98
CA GLU A 47 1.40 15.34 -8.15
C GLU A 47 0.92 15.97 -6.83
N ALA A 48 1.34 15.40 -5.68
CA ALA A 48 0.93 15.80 -4.33
C ALA A 48 -0.59 15.72 -4.07
N ALA A 49 -1.30 14.84 -4.78
CA ALA A 49 -2.72 14.59 -4.57
C ALA A 49 -2.96 13.40 -3.61
N ARG A 50 -4.18 13.29 -3.06
CA ARG A 50 -4.57 12.10 -2.30
C ARG A 50 -4.60 10.87 -3.22
N PRO A 51 -3.90 9.77 -2.88
CA PRO A 51 -3.93 8.56 -3.68
C PRO A 51 -5.33 7.93 -3.68
N LYS A 52 -5.79 7.56 -4.87
CA LYS A 52 -7.01 6.81 -5.12
C LYS A 52 -6.73 5.30 -5.10
N HIS A 53 -7.77 4.52 -4.84
CA HIS A 53 -7.73 3.06 -4.93
C HIS A 53 -9.08 2.51 -5.37
N GLY A 54 -9.12 1.23 -5.73
CA GLY A 54 -10.35 0.51 -6.06
C GLY A 54 -11.14 1.17 -7.19
N ASN A 55 -12.45 1.31 -6.98
CA ASN A 55 -13.35 1.90 -7.95
C ASN A 55 -13.05 3.39 -8.15
N GLU A 56 -12.62 4.11 -7.11
CA GLU A 56 -12.24 5.52 -7.22
C GLU A 56 -11.06 5.71 -8.18
N TYR A 57 -10.05 4.85 -8.10
CA TYR A 57 -8.90 4.89 -9.01
C TYR A 57 -9.31 4.68 -10.48
N LEU A 58 -10.36 3.89 -10.71
CA LEU A 58 -10.90 3.63 -12.05
C LEU A 58 -11.97 4.64 -12.48
N ASP A 59 -12.20 5.70 -11.70
CA ASP A 59 -13.29 6.68 -11.86
C ASP A 59 -14.66 5.99 -12.03
N ARG A 60 -14.96 5.04 -11.13
CA ARG A 60 -16.21 4.28 -11.07
C ARG A 60 -16.92 4.51 -9.75
N ASP A 61 -18.25 4.53 -9.78
CA ASP A 61 -19.05 4.52 -8.56
C ASP A 61 -19.02 3.16 -7.86
N SER A 62 -18.89 3.18 -6.53
CA SER A 62 -19.02 1.98 -5.69
C SER A 62 -20.47 1.57 -5.47
N ILE A 63 -21.43 2.46 -5.74
CA ILE A 63 -22.87 2.19 -5.66
C ILE A 63 -23.47 2.31 -7.07
N VAL A 64 -24.14 1.26 -7.51
CA VAL A 64 -24.80 1.20 -8.82
C VAL A 64 -26.30 1.10 -8.60
N GLU A 65 -27.04 2.11 -9.05
CA GLU A 65 -28.50 2.03 -9.09
C GLU A 65 -28.94 1.07 -10.19
N LYS A 66 -29.80 0.12 -9.83
CA LYS A 66 -30.39 -0.85 -10.76
C LYS A 66 -31.69 -0.31 -11.33
N GLU A 67 -32.13 -0.90 -12.44
CA GLU A 67 -33.38 -0.54 -13.11
C GLU A 67 -34.63 -0.69 -12.23
N ASP A 68 -34.58 -1.56 -11.22
CA ASP A 68 -35.66 -1.76 -10.24
C ASP A 68 -35.66 -0.74 -9.08
N GLY A 69 -34.78 0.27 -9.15
CA GLY A 69 -34.63 1.32 -8.13
C GLY A 69 -33.86 0.87 -6.88
N THR A 70 -33.27 -0.34 -6.88
CA THR A 70 -32.39 -0.80 -5.78
C THR A 70 -30.93 -0.46 -6.03
N ASN A 71 -30.15 -0.33 -4.96
CA ASN A 71 -28.71 -0.07 -5.04
C ASN A 71 -27.90 -1.36 -4.91
N ALA A 72 -26.90 -1.54 -5.77
CA ALA A 72 -25.90 -2.61 -5.69
C ALA A 72 -24.55 -2.03 -5.23
N ILE A 73 -23.83 -2.77 -4.37
CA ILE A 73 -22.46 -2.44 -4.02
C ILE A 73 -21.54 -3.10 -5.06
N ARG A 74 -20.75 -2.28 -5.75
CA ARG A 74 -19.63 -2.74 -6.58
C ARG A 74 -18.42 -2.93 -5.66
N LEU A 75 -17.91 -4.16 -5.61
CA LEU A 75 -16.70 -4.46 -4.85
C LEU A 75 -15.51 -3.71 -5.44
N ASP A 76 -14.60 -3.26 -4.57
CA ASP A 76 -13.37 -2.60 -5.02
C ASP A 76 -12.42 -3.60 -5.68
N PRO A 77 -11.92 -3.29 -6.89
CA PRO A 77 -10.82 -4.04 -7.49
C PRO A 77 -9.50 -3.80 -6.75
N ASP A 78 -8.57 -4.74 -6.88
CA ASP A 78 -7.23 -4.69 -6.27
C ASP A 78 -6.27 -3.79 -7.09
N VAL A 79 -6.61 -2.51 -7.21
CA VAL A 79 -5.85 -1.50 -7.98
C VAL A 79 -5.82 -0.17 -7.23
N GLY A 80 -4.87 0.69 -7.57
CA GLY A 80 -4.77 2.04 -7.04
C GLY A 80 -3.50 2.74 -7.48
N ASP A 81 -3.34 3.98 -7.03
CA ASP A 81 -2.16 4.80 -7.34
C ASP A 81 -0.88 4.18 -6.79
N ASN A 82 0.12 4.11 -7.65
CA ASN A 82 1.49 3.71 -7.32
C ASN A 82 2.46 4.40 -8.29
N PRO A 83 3.63 4.85 -7.81
CA PRO A 83 4.06 4.89 -6.41
C PRO A 83 3.29 5.96 -5.61
N VAL A 84 3.40 5.88 -4.28
CA VAL A 84 2.97 6.95 -3.36
C VAL A 84 4.17 7.49 -2.59
N PHE A 85 4.06 8.69 -2.05
CA PHE A 85 5.14 9.38 -1.33
C PHE A 85 4.66 9.77 0.06
N ILE A 86 5.45 9.44 1.08
CA ILE A 86 5.18 9.76 2.49
C ILE A 86 6.37 10.53 3.01
N ASP A 87 6.18 11.80 3.40
CA ASP A 87 7.27 12.69 3.84
C ASP A 87 8.43 12.83 2.84
N GLY A 88 8.15 12.62 1.55
CA GLY A 88 9.14 12.63 0.47
C GLY A 88 9.76 11.26 0.17
N GLU A 89 9.52 10.25 1.01
CA GLU A 89 10.01 8.89 0.80
C GLU A 89 9.08 8.12 -0.15
N LYS A 90 9.64 7.54 -1.21
CA LYS A 90 8.90 6.72 -2.18
C LYS A 90 8.46 5.40 -1.52
N CYS A 91 7.19 5.04 -1.73
CA CYS A 91 6.58 3.82 -1.24
C CYS A 91 5.73 3.15 -2.33
N TRP A 92 5.56 1.83 -2.22
CA TRP A 92 4.68 1.04 -3.08
C TRP A 92 3.59 0.36 -2.27
N ARG A 93 2.38 0.34 -2.82
CA ARG A 93 1.20 -0.29 -2.24
C ARG A 93 0.88 -1.61 -2.93
N ARG A 94 0.67 -2.64 -2.12
CA ARG A 94 0.06 -3.89 -2.55
C ARG A 94 -1.44 -3.85 -2.26
N TYR A 95 -2.25 -3.63 -3.29
CA TYR A 95 -3.71 -3.67 -3.18
C TYR A 95 -4.23 -5.09 -3.10
N ARG A 96 -5.10 -5.37 -2.12
CA ARG A 96 -5.78 -6.67 -2.00
C ARG A 96 -7.04 -6.56 -1.15
N PHE A 97 -8.12 -7.19 -1.60
CA PHE A 97 -9.41 -7.28 -0.89
C PHE A 97 -9.97 -5.91 -0.46
N GLY A 98 -9.82 -4.89 -1.31
CA GLY A 98 -10.30 -3.54 -1.05
C GLY A 98 -9.46 -2.73 -0.04
N GLY A 99 -8.37 -3.31 0.48
CA GLY A 99 -7.35 -2.62 1.27
C GLY A 99 -6.00 -2.63 0.59
N TRP A 100 -4.97 -2.17 1.29
CA TRP A 100 -3.59 -2.22 0.82
C TRP A 100 -2.60 -2.35 1.96
N ILE A 101 -1.37 -2.71 1.59
CA ILE A 101 -0.19 -2.65 2.45
C ILE A 101 0.85 -1.76 1.78
N THR A 102 1.38 -0.80 2.53
CA THR A 102 2.38 0.15 2.07
C THR A 102 3.76 -0.24 2.52
N ARG A 103 4.74 -0.14 1.61
CA ARG A 103 6.12 -0.57 1.82
C ARG A 103 7.09 0.49 1.30
N ARG A 104 8.09 0.87 2.11
CA ARG A 104 9.11 1.88 1.73
C ARG A 104 10.08 1.33 0.68
N ASP A 105 10.39 2.16 -0.31
CA ASP A 105 11.28 1.83 -1.42
C ASP A 105 12.73 2.29 -1.17
N ASP A 106 13.55 1.41 -0.59
CA ASP A 106 14.99 1.66 -0.37
C ASP A 106 15.85 1.66 -1.66
N HIS A 107 15.25 1.37 -2.81
CA HIS A 107 15.97 1.16 -4.07
C HIS A 107 15.59 2.14 -5.17
N ASP A 108 14.70 3.10 -4.87
CA ASP A 108 14.17 4.09 -5.83
C ASP A 108 13.70 3.42 -7.13
N CYS A 109 12.92 2.35 -7.00
CA CYS A 109 12.47 1.56 -8.14
C CYS A 109 11.63 2.41 -9.10
N SER A 110 11.79 2.11 -10.39
CA SER A 110 11.11 2.76 -11.49
C SER A 110 9.76 2.11 -11.82
N SER A 111 9.53 0.88 -11.36
CA SER A 111 8.28 0.15 -11.55
C SER A 111 7.95 -0.75 -10.36
N ILE A 112 6.70 -1.20 -10.29
CA ILE A 112 6.24 -2.13 -9.25
C ILE A 112 6.86 -3.52 -9.43
N GLU A 113 7.17 -3.90 -10.67
CA GLU A 113 7.90 -5.12 -10.99
C GLU A 113 9.32 -5.08 -10.41
N GLU A 114 10.05 -3.98 -10.65
CA GLU A 114 11.40 -3.79 -10.11
C GLU A 114 11.37 -3.75 -8.58
N PHE A 115 10.38 -3.09 -7.97
CA PHE A 115 10.15 -3.10 -6.53
C PHE A 115 9.90 -4.53 -6.01
N HIS A 116 9.08 -5.32 -6.69
CA HIS A 116 8.89 -6.72 -6.32
C HIS A 116 10.18 -7.53 -6.45
N GLU A 117 11.00 -7.33 -7.49
CA GLU A 117 12.26 -8.05 -7.66
C GLU A 117 13.29 -7.70 -6.58
N LYS A 118 13.39 -6.43 -6.20
CA LYS A 118 14.39 -5.96 -5.22
C LYS A 118 13.96 -6.12 -3.76
N HIS A 119 12.66 -6.27 -3.50
CA HIS A 119 12.09 -6.39 -2.16
C HIS A 119 11.32 -7.71 -1.96
N ARG A 120 11.54 -8.71 -2.81
CA ARG A 120 11.23 -10.12 -2.52
C ARG A 120 12.51 -10.83 -2.08
N ASP A 121 12.36 -11.76 -1.14
CA ASP A 121 13.08 -13.03 -1.22
C ASP A 121 12.12 -14.02 -1.87
N ASP A 122 12.57 -14.74 -2.90
CA ASP A 122 11.83 -15.76 -3.63
C ASP A 122 10.94 -16.65 -2.71
N PHE A 123 9.62 -16.66 -2.96
CA PHE A 123 8.72 -17.73 -2.53
C PHE A 123 7.95 -18.28 -3.74
#